data_AF-A0A355DH19-F1
#
_entry.id   AF-A0A355DH19-F1
#
_cell.length_a   1.000
_cell.length_b   1.000
_cell.length_c   1.000
_cell.angle_alpha   90.00
_cell.angle_beta   90.00
_cell.angle_gamma   90.00
#
_symmetry.space_group_name_H-M   'P 1'
#
loop_
_entity.id
_entity.type
_entity.pdbx_description
1 polymer ?
#
loop_
_entity_poly.entity_id
_entity_poly.type
_entity_poly.pdbx_seq_one_letter_code
_entity_poly.pdbx_strand_id
1 'polypeptide(L)'
;GGDILNDLDEADFSMKMRGYDQFEVDEMLDRASREITDLRGEAKAASDRADLAEARLEAELAAALEARSEAEAGLVAAEAEARDVLAGAATEAAGLRDAVGAELREAVDEGRRTLLAEIADLERARDAVRDDIGITEQHVAAHRARLQKALDDLGNVV
;
A
#
# COMPACT_ATOMS: atom_id res chain seq x y z
N GLY A 1 -18.32 59.29 24.53
CA GLY A 1 -19.49 60.03 24.06
C GLY A 1 -20.63 59.62 24.95
N GLY A 2 -21.39 60.58 25.47
CA GLY A 2 -22.70 60.29 26.03
C GLY A 2 -23.62 59.85 24.90
N ASP A 3 -24.56 58.96 25.21
CA ASP A 3 -25.54 58.45 24.26
C ASP A 3 -26.45 59.59 23.82
N ILE A 4 -26.41 59.99 22.54
CA ILE A 4 -27.29 61.06 22.04
C ILE A 4 -28.75 60.73 22.28
N LEU A 5 -29.16 59.46 22.32
CA LEU A 5 -30.54 59.11 22.62
C LEU A 5 -30.90 59.53 24.04
N ASN A 6 -30.00 59.34 24.99
CA ASN A 6 -30.20 59.77 26.37
C ASN A 6 -30.17 61.30 26.49
N ASP A 7 -29.29 61.98 25.74
CA ASP A 7 -29.27 63.45 25.67
C ASP A 7 -30.55 64.02 25.03
N LEU A 8 -31.14 63.32 24.05
CA LEU A 8 -32.39 63.71 23.38
C LEU A 8 -33.63 63.44 24.26
N ASP A 9 -33.62 62.33 25.01
CA ASP A 9 -34.72 61.94 25.91
C ASP A 9 -34.76 62.82 27.17
N GLU A 10 -33.62 63.35 27.63
CA GLU A 10 -33.49 64.19 28.83
C GLU A 10 -33.42 65.70 28.54
N ALA A 11 -33.49 66.12 27.27
CA ALA A 11 -33.34 67.53 26.88
C ALA A 11 -34.49 68.41 27.41
N ASP A 12 -34.14 69.44 28.21
CA ASP A 12 -35.04 70.51 28.63
C ASP A 12 -34.49 71.86 28.18
N PHE A 13 -35.31 72.64 27.46
CA PHE A 13 -34.89 73.88 26.79
C PHE A 13 -35.50 75.10 27.47
N SER A 14 -34.69 76.12 27.74
CA SER A 14 -35.15 77.35 28.38
C SER A 14 -36.07 78.15 27.45
N MET A 15 -37.12 78.80 27.97
CA MET A 15 -38.11 79.53 27.16
C MET A 15 -37.80 81.04 27.10
N LYS A 16 -37.67 81.62 25.89
CA LYS A 16 -37.43 83.05 25.67
C LYS A 16 -38.51 83.69 24.79
N MET A 17 -39.22 84.69 25.36
CA MET A 17 -40.14 85.69 24.77
C MET A 17 -41.28 85.21 23.83
N ARG A 18 -41.25 83.97 23.30
CA ARG A 18 -42.31 83.28 22.54
C ARG A 18 -41.96 81.84 22.10
N GLY A 19 -40.85 81.24 22.53
CA GLY A 19 -40.45 79.86 22.18
C GLY A 19 -39.24 79.35 22.98
N TYR A 20 -38.73 78.16 22.64
CA TYR A 20 -37.49 77.60 23.20
C TYR A 20 -36.25 78.41 22.79
N ASP A 21 -35.19 78.37 23.60
CA ASP A 21 -33.91 79.00 23.30
C ASP A 21 -33.30 78.32 22.07
N GLN A 22 -33.28 79.07 20.98
CA GLN A 22 -32.80 78.60 19.69
C GLN A 22 -31.36 78.09 19.78
N PHE A 23 -30.50 78.69 20.60
CA PHE A 23 -29.10 78.27 20.70
C PHE A 23 -28.96 76.88 21.35
N GLU A 24 -29.77 76.58 22.37
CA GLU A 24 -29.75 75.28 23.06
C GLU A 24 -30.28 74.16 22.14
N VAL A 25 -31.34 74.47 21.37
CA VAL A 25 -31.90 73.54 20.38
C VAL A 25 -30.92 73.31 19.22
N ASP A 26 -30.31 74.36 18.67
CA ASP A 26 -29.34 74.24 17.58
C ASP A 26 -28.09 73.44 18.03
N GLU A 27 -27.61 73.64 19.25
CA GLU A 27 -26.46 72.89 19.78
C GLU A 27 -26.76 71.39 19.93
N MET A 28 -27.97 71.05 20.40
CA MET A 28 -28.42 69.65 20.50
C MET A 28 -28.55 69.01 19.12
N LEU A 29 -29.16 69.71 18.15
CA LEU A 29 -29.32 69.22 16.78
C LEU A 29 -27.97 69.05 16.07
N ASP A 30 -27.00 69.93 16.33
CA ASP A 30 -25.64 69.82 15.82
C ASP A 30 -24.90 68.62 16.42
N ARG A 31 -25.12 68.32 17.71
CA ARG A 31 -24.56 67.14 18.38
C ARG A 31 -25.18 65.86 17.82
N ALA A 32 -26.50 65.83 17.67
CA ALA A 32 -27.21 64.70 17.09
C ALA A 32 -26.82 64.44 15.62
N SER A 33 -26.66 65.51 14.84
CA SER A 33 -26.21 65.40 13.45
C SER A 33 -24.78 64.86 13.35
N ARG A 34 -23.89 65.24 14.28
CA ARG A 34 -22.54 64.67 14.38
C ARG A 34 -22.57 63.19 14.73
N GLU A 35 -23.32 62.79 15.76
CA GLU A 35 -23.39 61.39 16.20
C GLU A 35 -24.03 60.47 15.14
N ILE A 36 -25.08 60.92 14.45
CA ILE A 36 -25.65 60.19 13.31
C ILE A 36 -24.63 60.01 12.19
N THR A 37 -23.80 61.03 11.93
CA THR A 37 -22.75 60.95 10.91
C THR A 37 -21.67 59.95 11.30
N ASP A 38 -21.25 59.96 12.58
CA ASP A 38 -20.28 59.02 13.13
C ASP A 38 -20.81 57.59 13.08
N LEU A 39 -22.04 57.34 13.56
CA LEU A 39 -22.69 56.02 13.51
C LEU A 39 -22.86 55.50 12.08
N ARG A 40 -23.20 56.37 11.12
CA ARG A 40 -23.26 55.98 9.70
C ARG A 40 -21.87 55.62 9.16
N GLY A 41 -20.84 56.35 9.58
CA GLY A 41 -19.45 56.06 9.26
C GLY A 41 -19.01 54.71 9.81
N GLU A 42 -19.30 54.44 11.09
CA GLU A 42 -19.00 53.17 11.75
C GLU A 42 -19.77 51.99 11.13
N ALA A 43 -21.05 52.17 10.84
CA ALA A 43 -21.87 51.15 10.19
C ALA A 43 -21.34 50.83 8.79
N LYS A 44 -20.95 51.86 8.01
CA LYS A 44 -20.31 51.66 6.71
C LYS A 44 -18.98 50.93 6.83
N ALA A 45 -18.12 51.35 7.76
CA ALA A 45 -16.84 50.69 8.00
C ALA A 45 -16.99 49.24 8.51
N ALA A 46 -18.07 48.93 9.25
CA ALA A 46 -18.40 47.57 9.64
C ALA A 46 -18.86 46.73 8.45
N SER A 47 -19.73 47.27 7.58
CA SER A 47 -20.16 46.62 6.35
C SER A 47 -18.99 46.34 5.42
N ASP A 48 -18.15 47.35 5.14
CA ASP A 48 -16.99 47.20 4.26
C ASP A 48 -16.00 46.14 4.80
N ARG A 49 -15.87 46.02 6.13
CA ARG A 49 -15.07 44.95 6.75
C ARG A 49 -15.72 43.56 6.63
N ALA A 50 -17.04 43.47 6.73
CA ALA A 50 -17.77 42.22 6.54
C ALA A 50 -17.63 41.73 5.09
N ASP A 51 -17.86 42.62 4.12
CA ASP A 51 -17.72 42.32 2.69
C ASP A 51 -16.30 41.83 2.36
N LEU A 52 -15.28 42.48 2.93
CA LEU A 52 -13.89 42.06 2.75
C LEU A 52 -13.60 40.69 3.39
N ALA A 53 -14.20 40.40 4.55
CA ALA A 53 -14.04 39.11 5.22
C ALA A 53 -14.73 37.99 4.43
N GLU A 54 -15.93 38.24 3.91
CA GLU A 54 -16.66 37.31 3.05
C GLU A 54 -15.88 37.00 1.77
N ALA A 55 -15.37 38.02 1.08
CA ALA A 55 -14.56 37.83 -0.12
C ALA A 55 -13.28 37.02 0.15
N ARG A 56 -12.65 37.19 1.32
CA ARG A 56 -11.49 36.38 1.73
C ARG A 56 -11.87 34.93 1.98
N LEU A 57 -12.96 34.69 2.71
CA LEU A 57 -13.44 33.33 2.99
C LEU A 57 -13.85 32.60 1.70
N GLU A 58 -14.47 33.29 0.76
CA GLU A 58 -14.83 32.73 -0.54
C GLU A 58 -13.58 32.34 -1.34
N ALA A 59 -12.56 33.20 -1.36
CA ALA A 59 -11.28 32.89 -2.01
C ALA A 59 -10.56 31.70 -1.35
N GLU A 60 -10.51 31.65 -0.02
CA GLU A 60 -9.92 30.53 0.72
C GLU A 60 -10.68 29.23 0.50
N LEU A 61 -12.01 29.27 0.48
CA LEU A 61 -12.85 28.10 0.20
C LEU A 61 -12.64 27.59 -1.22
N ALA A 62 -12.58 28.47 -2.21
CA ALA A 62 -12.31 28.09 -3.60
C ALA A 62 -10.95 27.38 -3.72
N ALA A 63 -9.89 27.96 -3.14
CA ALA A 63 -8.57 27.35 -3.11
C ALA A 63 -8.55 26.00 -2.39
N ALA A 64 -9.27 25.87 -1.27
CA ALA A 64 -9.36 24.61 -0.53
C ALA A 64 -10.10 23.51 -1.32
N LEU A 65 -11.15 23.87 -2.05
CA LEU A 65 -11.89 22.92 -2.90
C LEU A 65 -11.05 22.47 -4.10
N GLU A 66 -10.30 23.37 -4.72
CA GLU A 66 -9.36 23.04 -5.80
C GLU A 66 -8.27 22.09 -5.30
N ALA A 67 -7.59 22.43 -4.19
CA ALA A 67 -6.57 21.59 -3.59
C ALA A 67 -7.12 20.20 -3.19
N ARG A 68 -8.35 20.14 -2.68
CA ARG A 68 -9.03 18.86 -2.39
C ARG A 68 -9.26 18.06 -3.67
N SER A 69 -9.76 18.70 -4.73
CA SER A 69 -10.01 18.03 -6.01
C SER A 69 -8.71 17.47 -6.61
N GLU A 70 -7.62 18.22 -6.54
CA GLU A 70 -6.29 17.77 -6.99
C GLU A 70 -5.79 16.58 -6.16
N ALA A 71 -5.94 16.63 -4.83
CA ALA A 71 -5.57 15.55 -3.94
C ALA A 71 -6.39 14.28 -4.19
N GLU A 72 -7.71 14.41 -4.39
CA GLU A 72 -8.59 13.28 -4.73
C GLU A 72 -8.21 12.67 -6.09
N ALA A 73 -7.93 13.49 -7.10
CA ALA A 73 -7.45 13.00 -8.39
C ALA A 73 -6.10 12.26 -8.26
N GLY A 74 -5.18 12.80 -7.46
CA GLY A 74 -3.90 12.16 -7.16
C GLY A 74 -4.06 10.81 -6.46
N LEU A 75 -4.99 10.70 -5.50
CA LEU A 75 -5.29 9.43 -4.83
C LEU A 75 -5.84 8.39 -5.80
N VAL A 76 -6.78 8.77 -6.66
CA VAL A 76 -7.35 7.85 -7.67
C VAL A 76 -6.26 7.35 -8.63
N ALA A 77 -5.37 8.24 -9.08
CA ALA A 77 -4.25 7.86 -9.94
C ALA A 77 -3.27 6.91 -9.23
N ALA A 78 -2.88 7.22 -7.99
CA ALA A 78 -1.98 6.39 -7.20
C ALA A 78 -2.58 4.99 -6.91
N GLU A 79 -3.89 4.92 -6.64
CA GLU A 79 -4.58 3.64 -6.46
C GLU A 79 -4.61 2.80 -7.75
N ALA A 80 -4.80 3.44 -8.91
CA ALA A 80 -4.77 2.75 -10.19
C ALA A 80 -3.36 2.18 -10.46
N GLU A 81 -2.33 2.99 -10.29
CA GLU A 81 -0.93 2.56 -10.44
C GLU A 81 -0.57 1.42 -9.49
N ALA A 82 -0.98 1.51 -8.22
CA ALA A 82 -0.74 0.45 -7.24
C ALA A 82 -1.41 -0.87 -7.64
N ARG A 83 -2.64 -0.82 -8.19
CA ARG A 83 -3.34 -2.01 -8.69
C ARG A 83 -2.58 -2.64 -9.87
N ASP A 84 -2.10 -1.82 -10.80
CA ASP A 84 -1.35 -2.29 -11.97
C ASP A 84 -0.02 -2.94 -11.56
N VAL A 85 0.71 -2.33 -10.63
CA VAL A 85 1.96 -2.89 -10.08
C VAL A 85 1.70 -4.25 -9.40
N LEU A 86 0.64 -4.35 -8.59
CA LEU A 86 0.29 -5.61 -7.92
C LEU A 86 -0.13 -6.70 -8.92
N ALA A 87 -0.87 -6.34 -9.97
CA ALA A 87 -1.27 -7.27 -11.02
C ALA A 87 -0.06 -7.76 -11.83
N GLY A 88 0.87 -6.86 -12.16
CA GLY A 88 2.14 -7.19 -12.81
C GLY A 88 2.97 -8.16 -11.96
N ALA A 89 3.21 -7.82 -10.69
CA ALA A 89 3.95 -8.66 -9.76
C ALA A 89 3.32 -10.04 -9.55
N ALA A 90 1.99 -10.12 -9.49
CA ALA A 90 1.28 -11.40 -9.37
C ALA A 90 1.48 -12.28 -10.62
N THR A 91 1.44 -11.67 -11.81
CA THR A 91 1.67 -12.36 -13.08
C THR A 91 3.10 -12.87 -13.19
N GLU A 92 4.09 -12.04 -12.84
CA GLU A 92 5.51 -12.43 -12.81
C GLU A 92 5.76 -13.57 -11.82
N ALA A 93 5.20 -13.47 -10.62
CA ALA A 93 5.34 -14.52 -9.60
C ALA A 93 4.70 -15.85 -10.05
N ALA A 94 3.57 -15.81 -10.76
CA ALA A 94 2.97 -17.01 -11.35
C ALA A 94 3.89 -17.61 -12.42
N GLY A 95 4.40 -16.78 -13.34
CA GLY A 95 5.34 -17.22 -14.38
C GLY A 95 6.61 -17.85 -13.81
N LEU A 96 7.19 -17.27 -12.76
CA LEU A 96 8.35 -17.83 -12.08
C LEU A 96 8.06 -19.18 -11.41
N ARG A 97 6.90 -19.33 -10.76
CA ARG A 97 6.50 -20.61 -10.16
C ARG A 97 6.32 -21.70 -11.20
N ASP A 98 5.72 -21.37 -12.34
CA ASP A 98 5.52 -22.33 -13.43
C ASP A 98 6.85 -22.73 -14.07
N ALA A 99 7.75 -21.77 -14.29
CA ALA A 99 9.09 -22.04 -14.82
C ALA A 99 9.91 -22.93 -13.87
N VAL A 100 10.02 -22.56 -12.60
CA VAL A 100 10.72 -23.37 -11.59
C VAL A 100 10.06 -24.75 -11.44
N GLY A 101 8.74 -24.82 -11.49
CA GLY A 101 8.00 -26.08 -11.43
C GLY A 101 8.26 -26.98 -12.64
N ALA A 102 8.52 -26.42 -13.82
CA ALA A 102 8.91 -27.17 -15.01
C ALA A 102 10.34 -27.70 -14.90
N GLU A 103 11.29 -26.83 -14.53
CA GLU A 103 12.70 -27.19 -14.33
C GLU A 103 12.86 -28.29 -13.27
N LEU A 104 12.14 -28.19 -12.15
CA LEU A 104 12.18 -29.20 -11.10
C LEU A 104 11.68 -30.57 -11.60
N ARG A 105 10.59 -30.59 -12.37
CA ARG A 105 10.06 -31.84 -12.95
C ARG A 105 11.06 -32.47 -13.91
N GLU A 106 11.67 -31.67 -14.77
CA GLU A 106 12.70 -32.13 -15.71
C GLU A 106 13.91 -32.71 -14.97
N ALA A 107 14.42 -32.01 -13.95
CA ALA A 107 15.54 -32.46 -13.15
C ALA A 107 15.23 -33.78 -12.39
N VAL A 108 14.01 -33.90 -11.85
CA VAL A 108 13.55 -35.14 -11.18
C VAL A 108 13.46 -36.29 -12.16
N ASP A 109 12.88 -36.06 -13.34
CA ASP A 109 12.75 -37.09 -14.37
C ASP A 109 14.13 -37.55 -14.87
N GLU A 110 15.07 -36.63 -15.05
CA GLU A 110 16.43 -36.94 -15.46
C GLU A 110 17.21 -37.72 -14.38
N GLY A 111 17.09 -37.29 -13.13
CA GLY A 111 17.63 -38.03 -11.98
C GLY A 111 17.07 -39.45 -11.91
N ARG A 112 15.75 -39.60 -12.13
CA ARG A 112 15.10 -40.93 -12.16
C ARG A 112 15.61 -41.80 -13.31
N ARG A 113 15.78 -41.25 -14.51
CA ARG A 113 16.35 -41.99 -15.65
C ARG A 113 17.77 -42.47 -15.35
N THR A 114 18.59 -41.60 -14.77
CA THR A 114 19.96 -41.91 -14.38
C THR A 114 20.00 -43.07 -13.38
N LEU A 115 19.23 -42.97 -12.28
CA LEU A 115 19.18 -44.02 -11.26
C LEU A 115 18.70 -45.37 -11.83
N LEU A 116 17.71 -45.36 -12.72
CA LEU A 116 17.25 -46.59 -13.37
C LEU A 116 18.32 -47.22 -14.27
N ALA A 117 19.09 -46.40 -14.98
CA ALA A 117 20.22 -46.88 -15.78
C ALA A 117 21.31 -47.50 -14.89
N GLU A 118 21.69 -46.82 -13.81
CA GLU A 118 22.67 -47.33 -12.84
C GLU A 118 22.22 -48.64 -12.18
N ILE A 119 20.92 -48.76 -11.82
CA ILE A 119 20.36 -50.01 -11.30
C ILE A 119 20.50 -51.13 -12.33
N ALA A 120 20.14 -50.88 -13.59
CA ALA A 120 20.25 -51.88 -14.64
C ALA A 120 21.71 -52.32 -14.87
N ASP A 121 22.67 -51.38 -14.78
CA ASP A 121 24.10 -51.68 -14.88
C ASP A 121 24.58 -52.55 -13.70
N LEU A 122 24.18 -52.21 -12.48
CA LEU A 122 24.49 -52.99 -11.27
C LEU A 122 23.87 -54.38 -11.30
N GLU A 123 22.65 -54.53 -11.82
CA GLU A 123 22.00 -55.83 -11.99
C GLU A 123 22.75 -56.70 -12.99
N ARG A 124 23.19 -56.15 -14.13
CA ARG A 124 24.01 -56.89 -15.09
C ARG A 124 25.36 -57.30 -14.50
N ALA A 125 26.00 -56.41 -13.75
CA ALA A 125 27.26 -56.73 -13.07
C ALA A 125 27.08 -57.83 -12.00
N ARG A 126 26.01 -57.76 -11.21
CA ARG A 126 25.64 -58.79 -10.23
C ARG A 126 25.45 -60.14 -10.90
N ASP A 127 24.69 -60.18 -12.00
CA ASP A 127 24.37 -61.42 -12.70
C ASP A 127 25.63 -62.06 -13.30
N ALA A 128 26.52 -61.25 -13.89
CA ALA A 128 27.82 -61.72 -14.37
C ALA A 128 28.69 -62.34 -13.26
N VAL A 129 28.78 -61.67 -12.10
CA VAL A 129 29.51 -62.22 -10.94
C VAL A 129 28.88 -63.53 -10.46
N ARG A 130 27.55 -63.64 -10.50
CA ARG A 130 26.83 -64.86 -10.11
C ARG A 130 27.12 -66.02 -11.05
N ASP A 131 27.19 -65.74 -12.35
CA ASP A 131 27.55 -66.73 -13.37
C ASP A 131 29.00 -67.20 -13.17
N ASP A 132 29.94 -66.28 -12.92
CA ASP A 132 31.34 -66.61 -12.63
C ASP A 132 31.50 -67.49 -11.39
N ILE A 133 30.74 -67.20 -10.32
CA ILE A 133 30.68 -68.04 -9.12
C ILE A 133 30.18 -69.44 -9.49
N GLY A 134 29.08 -69.55 -10.24
CA GLY A 134 28.52 -70.83 -10.67
C GLY A 134 29.51 -71.67 -11.48
N ILE A 135 30.25 -71.05 -12.42
CA ILE A 135 31.32 -71.71 -13.18
C ILE A 135 32.43 -72.21 -12.25
N THR A 136 32.87 -71.36 -11.31
CA THR A 136 33.92 -71.71 -10.35
C THR A 136 33.52 -72.87 -9.44
N GLU A 137 32.28 -72.87 -8.95
CA GLU A 137 31.72 -73.96 -8.14
C GLU A 137 31.71 -75.29 -8.91
N GLN A 138 31.31 -75.28 -10.19
CA GLN A 138 31.36 -76.45 -11.05
C GLN A 138 32.79 -76.97 -11.25
N HIS A 139 33.76 -76.07 -11.50
CA HIS A 139 35.16 -76.45 -11.60
C HIS A 139 35.67 -77.09 -10.31
N VAL A 140 35.38 -76.49 -9.14
CA VAL A 140 35.77 -77.04 -7.84
C VAL A 140 35.14 -78.41 -7.60
N ALA A 141 33.85 -78.58 -7.92
CA ALA A 141 33.16 -79.86 -7.80
C ALA A 141 33.79 -80.94 -8.71
N ALA A 142 34.12 -80.60 -9.95
CA ALA A 142 34.79 -81.49 -10.89
C ALA A 142 36.21 -81.86 -10.45
N HIS A 143 36.96 -80.93 -9.86
CA HIS A 143 38.27 -81.21 -9.27
C HIS A 143 38.15 -82.13 -8.06
N ARG A 144 37.19 -81.86 -7.16
CA ARG A 144 36.90 -82.71 -6.00
C ARG A 144 36.56 -84.14 -6.42
N ALA A 145 35.67 -84.31 -7.40
CA ALA A 145 35.27 -85.62 -7.91
C ALA A 145 36.47 -86.40 -8.50
N ARG A 146 37.35 -85.72 -9.24
CA ARG A 146 38.58 -86.32 -9.77
C ARG A 146 39.54 -86.77 -8.67
N LEU A 147 39.74 -85.95 -7.64
CA LEU A 147 40.57 -86.30 -6.49
C LEU A 147 39.99 -87.47 -5.70
N GLN A 148 38.67 -87.48 -5.46
CA GLN A 148 38.00 -88.59 -4.79
C GLN A 148 38.21 -89.90 -5.55
N LYS A 149 37.99 -89.89 -6.87
CA LYS A 149 38.24 -91.07 -7.72
C LYS A 149 39.69 -91.55 -7.63
N ALA A 150 40.66 -90.63 -7.68
CA ALA A 150 42.07 -91.01 -7.57
C ALA A 150 42.42 -91.61 -6.19
N LEU A 151 41.79 -91.12 -5.11
CA LEU A 151 41.92 -91.70 -3.77
C LEU A 151 41.28 -93.09 -3.68
N ASP A 152 40.09 -93.28 -4.26
CA ASP A 152 39.40 -94.58 -4.31
C ASP A 152 40.24 -95.59 -5.11
N ASP A 153 40.79 -95.18 -6.25
CA ASP A 153 41.68 -96.02 -7.08
C ASP A 153 42.95 -96.42 -6.31
N LEU A 154 43.57 -95.50 -5.55
CA LEU A 154 44.74 -95.82 -4.72
C LEU A 154 44.40 -96.80 -3.59
N GLY A 155 43.24 -96.62 -2.94
CA GLY A 155 42.75 -97.49 -1.87
C GLY A 155 42.42 -98.91 -2.33
N ASN A 156 42.14 -99.11 -3.62
CA ASN A 156 41.89 -100.44 -4.21
C ASN A 156 43.18 -101.18 -4.65
N VAL A 157 44.33 -100.50 -4.60
CA VAL A 157 45.64 -101.06 -5.02
C VAL A 157 46.50 -101.49 -3.81
N VAL A 158 46.12 -101.09 -2.60
CA VAL A 158 46.74 -101.49 -1.32
C VAL A 158 45.87 -102.56 -0.65
#